data_AF-A0A951MM08-F1
#
_entry.id   AF-A0A951MM08-F1
#
_cell.length_a   1.000
_cell.length_b   1.000
_cell.length_c   1.000
_cell.angle_alpha   90.00
_cell.angle_beta   90.00
_cell.angle_gamma   90.00
#
_symmetry.space_group_name_H-M   'P 1'
#
loop_
_entity.id
_entity.type
_entity.pdbx_description
1 polymer ?
#
loop_
_entity_poly.entity_id
_entity_poly.type
_entity_poly.pdbx_seq_one_letter_code
_entity_poly.pdbx_strand_id
1 'polypeptide(L)'
;MKQKLGNFIKYLVLFTIVIGGAQYLFIEFILSPQPYYYNTFAIYGFLFLITLLLFGAILYINSVFSEYTGYAFMASSFFKMMLSVLFLLPIIRSDDRSYIADVVAFFVPYFLYLFFETFFVVDLLKDKKEETV
;
A
#
# COMPACT_ATOMS: atom_id res chain seq x y z
N MET A 1 16.93 8.64 10.09
CA MET A 1 16.20 7.37 9.80
C MET A 1 15.10 7.04 10.80
N LYS A 2 15.38 6.88 12.10
CA LYS A 2 14.37 6.42 13.10
C LYS A 2 13.14 7.34 13.20
N GLN A 3 13.33 8.67 13.15
CA GLN A 3 12.23 9.63 13.21
C GLN A 3 11.35 9.61 11.95
N LYS A 4 11.95 9.53 10.75
CA LYS A 4 11.23 9.42 9.47
C LYS A 4 10.42 8.12 9.40
N LEU A 5 11.01 6.99 9.82
CA LEU A 5 10.31 5.70 9.89
C LEU A 5 9.17 5.73 10.92
N GLY A 6 9.40 6.30 12.11
CA GLY A 6 8.36 6.43 13.14
C GLY A 6 7.17 7.29 12.67
N ASN A 7 7.44 8.41 12.01
CA ASN A 7 6.42 9.26 11.42
C ASN A 7 5.65 8.51 10.32
N PHE A 8 6.36 7.84 9.41
CA PHE A 8 5.75 7.04 8.36
C PHE A 8 4.82 5.97 8.92
N ILE A 9 5.28 5.17 9.89
CA ILE A 9 4.47 4.13 10.52
C ILE A 9 3.23 4.74 11.19
N LYS A 10 3.39 5.84 11.95
CA LYS A 10 2.27 6.53 12.59
C LYS A 10 1.21 6.95 11.57
N TYR A 11 1.63 7.59 10.48
CA TYR A 11 0.71 8.03 9.43
C TYR A 11 0.12 6.85 8.64
N LEU A 12 0.90 5.80 8.39
CA LEU A 12 0.44 4.59 7.70
C LEU A 12 -0.63 3.86 8.51
N VAL A 13 -0.45 3.73 9.82
CA VAL A 13 -1.44 3.13 10.73
C VAL A 13 -2.71 3.98 10.74
N LEU A 14 -2.59 5.29 10.92
CA LEU A 14 -3.75 6.19 10.90
C LEU A 14 -4.51 6.11 9.57
N PHE A 15 -3.78 6.16 8.46
CA PHE A 15 -4.34 6.05 7.11
C PHE A 15 -5.07 4.72 6.90
N THR A 16 -4.46 3.62 7.33
CA THR A 16 -5.05 2.27 7.25
C THR A 16 -6.35 2.17 8.05
N ILE A 17 -6.36 2.70 9.27
CA ILE A 17 -7.55 2.68 10.13
C ILE A 17 -8.67 3.55 9.54
N VAL A 18 -8.35 4.75 9.06
CA VAL A 18 -9.34 5.68 8.50
C VAL A 18 -9.96 5.12 7.22
N ILE A 19 -9.15 4.72 6.24
CA ILE A 19 -9.66 4.23 4.96
C ILE A 19 -10.27 2.83 5.12
N GLY A 20 -9.63 1.94 5.87
CA GLY A 20 -10.13 0.58 6.13
C GLY A 20 -11.44 0.60 6.92
N GLY A 21 -11.54 1.45 7.94
CA GLY A 21 -12.78 1.67 8.68
C GLY A 21 -13.88 2.26 7.80
N ALA A 22 -13.56 3.26 6.98
CA ALA A 22 -14.53 3.84 6.05
C ALA A 22 -15.05 2.80 5.03
N GLN A 23 -14.17 2.00 4.42
CA GLN A 23 -14.58 0.95 3.49
C GLN A 23 -15.38 -0.16 4.19
N TYR A 24 -14.98 -0.55 5.40
CA TYR A 24 -15.70 -1.54 6.19
C TYR A 24 -17.14 -1.08 6.49
N LEU A 25 -17.30 0.15 6.99
CA LEU A 25 -18.63 0.73 7.24
C LEU A 25 -19.45 0.88 5.95
N PHE A 26 -18.81 1.27 4.84
CA PHE A 26 -19.48 1.38 3.54
C PHE A 26 -20.04 0.03 3.08
N ILE A 27 -19.26 -1.04 3.19
CA ILE A 27 -19.71 -2.38 2.81
C ILE A 27 -20.82 -2.88 3.73
N GLU A 28 -20.63 -2.76 5.05
CA GLU A 28 -21.57 -3.29 6.06
C GLU A 28 -22.92 -2.56 6.05
N PHE A 29 -22.93 -1.23 5.89
CA PHE A 29 -24.15 -0.42 5.98
C PHE A 29 -24.87 -0.19 4.64
N ILE A 30 -24.15 -0.16 3.50
CA ILE A 30 -24.74 0.24 2.21
C ILE A 30 -24.89 -0.94 1.27
N LEU A 31 -23.91 -1.85 1.20
CA LEU A 31 -23.91 -2.90 0.16
C LEU A 31 -24.64 -4.18 0.57
N SER A 32 -25.11 -4.29 1.82
CA SER A 32 -25.62 -5.55 2.41
C SER A 32 -24.55 -6.66 2.39
N PRO A 33 -24.65 -7.75 3.19
CA PRO A 33 -23.61 -8.77 3.27
C PRO A 33 -23.57 -9.63 2.00
N GLN A 34 -22.98 -9.09 0.93
CA GLN A 34 -22.52 -9.86 -0.21
C GLN A 34 -21.30 -10.68 0.24
N PRO A 35 -21.21 -11.97 -0.10
CA PRO A 35 -20.08 -12.79 0.29
C PRO A 35 -18.85 -12.45 -0.58
N TYR A 36 -18.09 -11.43 -0.20
CA TYR A 36 -16.77 -11.13 -0.76
C TYR A 36 -15.80 -12.29 -0.52
N TYR A 37 -14.89 -12.55 -1.46
CA TYR A 37 -13.90 -13.64 -1.32
C TYR A 37 -12.88 -13.33 -0.20
N TYR A 38 -12.40 -12.09 -0.15
CA TYR A 38 -11.56 -11.60 0.94
C TYR A 38 -12.34 -10.63 1.82
N ASN A 39 -12.19 -10.78 3.13
CA ASN A 39 -12.63 -9.75 4.06
C ASN A 39 -11.76 -8.49 3.87
N THR A 40 -12.36 -7.30 3.97
CA THR A 40 -11.68 -6.00 4.03
C THR A 40 -10.42 -6.03 4.91
N PHE A 41 -10.46 -6.68 6.07
CA PHE A 41 -9.28 -6.80 6.93
C PHE A 41 -8.08 -7.50 6.27
N ALA A 42 -8.31 -8.53 5.44
CA ALA A 42 -7.24 -9.24 4.74
C ALA A 42 -6.60 -8.37 3.66
N ILE A 43 -7.40 -7.60 2.92
CA ILE A 43 -6.94 -6.66 1.89
C ILE A 43 -6.06 -5.58 2.53
N TYR A 44 -6.56 -4.90 3.56
CA TYR A 44 -5.84 -3.82 4.22
C TYR A 44 -4.63 -4.33 5.00
N GLY A 45 -4.71 -5.51 5.62
CA GLY A 45 -3.57 -6.16 6.26
C GLY A 45 -2.44 -6.46 5.27
N PHE A 46 -2.79 -7.03 4.11
CA PHE A 46 -1.82 -7.27 3.04
C PHE A 46 -1.18 -5.97 2.54
N LEU A 47 -1.99 -4.96 2.20
CA LEU A 47 -1.50 -3.67 1.71
C LEU A 47 -0.64 -2.93 2.73
N PHE A 48 -1.01 -2.99 4.01
CA PHE A 48 -0.24 -2.42 5.11
C PHE A 48 1.13 -3.10 5.23
N LEU A 49 1.16 -4.44 5.30
CA LEU A 49 2.40 -5.19 5.45
C LEU A 49 3.35 -4.98 4.29
N ILE A 50 2.85 -5.04 3.05
CA ILE A 50 3.72 -4.87 1.89
C ILE A 50 4.24 -3.44 1.78
N THR A 51 3.41 -2.43 2.09
CA THR A 51 3.84 -1.03 2.09
C THR A 51 4.89 -0.76 3.17
N LEU A 52 4.72 -1.35 4.35
CA LEU A 52 5.70 -1.24 5.44
C LEU A 52 7.04 -1.87 5.06
N LEU A 53 7.02 -3.07 4.48
CA LEU A 53 8.22 -3.80 4.06
C LEU A 53 8.98 -3.03 2.97
N LEU A 54 8.26 -2.60 1.92
CA LEU A 54 8.86 -1.90 0.79
C LEU A 54 9.41 -0.53 1.18
N PHE A 55 8.66 0.25 1.97
CA PHE A 55 9.17 1.53 2.46
C PHE A 55 10.38 1.36 3.39
N GLY A 56 10.39 0.31 4.21
CA GLY A 56 11.57 -0.06 5.00
C GLY A 56 12.79 -0.35 4.13
N ALA A 57 12.61 -1.08 3.03
CA ALA A 57 13.67 -1.34 2.05
C ALA A 57 14.16 -0.07 1.36
N ILE A 58 13.25 0.85 0.98
CA ILE A 58 13.60 2.16 0.40
C ILE A 58 14.43 2.98 1.38
N LEU A 59 14.03 3.04 2.66
CA LEU A 59 14.80 3.77 3.68
C LEU A 59 16.17 3.17 3.93
N TYR A 60 16.29 1.84 3.88
CA TYR A 60 17.57 1.15 3.98
C TYR A 60 18.47 1.53 2.79
N ILE A 61 17.96 1.43 1.56
CA ILE A 61 18.72 1.82 0.37
C ILE A 61 19.08 3.30 0.41
N ASN A 62 18.16 4.19 0.83
CA ASN A 62 18.44 5.61 0.97
C ASN A 62 19.60 5.89 1.94
N SER A 63 19.72 5.09 3.00
CA SER A 63 20.79 5.26 4.00
C SER A 63 22.17 4.81 3.54
N VAL A 64 22.25 3.85 2.61
CA VAL A 64 23.53 3.31 2.10
C VAL A 64 23.87 3.97 0.76
N PHE A 65 22.88 4.10 -0.12
CA PHE A 65 22.99 4.63 -1.47
C PHE A 65 21.85 5.61 -1.78
N SER A 66 21.92 6.79 -1.18
CA SER A 66 20.88 7.83 -1.30
C SER A 66 20.60 8.23 -2.76
N GLU A 67 21.56 8.10 -3.66
CA GLU A 67 21.43 8.35 -5.09
C GLU A 67 20.44 7.42 -5.79
N TYR A 68 20.31 6.17 -5.34
CA TYR A 68 19.42 5.19 -5.96
C TYR A 68 18.03 5.11 -5.34
N THR A 69 17.68 6.04 -4.44
CA THR A 69 16.38 6.04 -3.74
C THR A 69 15.18 6.05 -4.69
N GLY A 70 15.25 6.83 -5.78
CA GLY A 70 14.21 6.84 -6.81
C GLY A 70 14.06 5.50 -7.54
N TYR A 71 15.18 4.87 -7.89
CA TYR A 71 15.19 3.54 -8.50
C TYR A 71 14.69 2.47 -7.53
N ALA A 72 15.03 2.58 -6.24
CA ALA A 72 14.52 1.69 -5.19
C ALA A 72 13.01 1.77 -5.07
N PHE A 73 12.43 2.97 -5.15
CA PHE A 73 10.98 3.15 -5.16
C PHE A 73 10.31 2.55 -6.41
N MET A 74 10.91 2.74 -7.59
CA MET A 74 10.39 2.13 -8.83
C MET A 74 10.40 0.60 -8.75
N ALA A 75 11.52 0.01 -8.31
CA ALA A 75 11.64 -1.43 -8.11
C ALA A 75 10.62 -1.92 -7.07
N SER A 76 10.51 -1.24 -5.94
CA SER A 76 9.56 -1.56 -4.87
C SER A 76 8.12 -1.53 -5.38
N SER A 77 7.73 -0.49 -6.13
CA SER A 77 6.41 -0.36 -6.73
C SER A 77 6.10 -1.51 -7.70
N PHE A 78 7.07 -1.90 -8.52
CA PHE A 78 6.95 -3.06 -9.41
C PHE A 78 6.74 -4.37 -8.63
N PHE A 79 7.54 -4.61 -7.58
CA PHE A 79 7.36 -5.77 -6.70
C PHE A 79 5.98 -5.77 -6.01
N LYS A 80 5.50 -4.61 -5.57
CA LYS A 80 4.16 -4.44 -4.98
C LYS A 80 3.07 -4.84 -5.96
N MET A 81 3.19 -4.43 -7.22
CA MET A 81 2.24 -4.82 -8.28
C MET A 81 2.25 -6.33 -8.49
N MET A 82 3.43 -6.95 -8.60
CA MET A 82 3.55 -8.39 -8.76
C MET A 82 2.91 -9.17 -7.60
N LEU A 83 3.20 -8.77 -6.36
CA LEU A 83 2.61 -9.40 -5.17
C LEU A 83 1.10 -9.20 -5.09
N SER A 84 0.60 -8.05 -5.52
CA SER A 84 -0.84 -7.77 -5.59
C SER A 84 -1.55 -8.66 -6.61
N VAL A 85 -0.92 -8.90 -7.77
CA VAL A 85 -1.43 -9.86 -8.76
C VAL A 85 -1.46 -11.28 -8.18
N LEU A 86 -0.41 -11.70 -7.48
CA LEU A 86 -0.38 -13.00 -6.81
C LEU A 86 -1.47 -13.13 -5.73
N PHE A 87 -1.75 -12.04 -5.00
CA PHE A 87 -2.82 -11.98 -4.00
C PHE A 87 -4.22 -12.07 -4.63
N LEU A 88 -4.42 -11.49 -5.82
CA LEU A 88 -5.69 -11.55 -6.55
C LEU A 88 -5.90 -12.85 -7.33
N LEU A 89 -4.82 -13.58 -7.63
CA LEU A 89 -4.86 -14.80 -8.44
C LEU A 89 -5.88 -15.86 -7.95
N PRO A 90 -6.05 -16.12 -6.63
CA PRO A 90 -7.05 -17.07 -6.14
C PRO A 90 -8.49 -16.64 -6.45
N ILE A 91 -8.77 -15.34 -6.45
CA ILE A 91 -10.10 -14.78 -6.78
C ILE A 91 -10.40 -15.02 -8.26
N ILE A 92 -9.44 -14.70 -9.13
CA ILE A 92 -9.60 -14.82 -10.59
C ILE A 92 -9.83 -16.28 -11.02
N ARG A 93 -9.32 -17.24 -10.24
CA ARG A 93 -9.51 -18.68 -10.48
C ARG A 93 -10.77 -19.28 -9.87
N SER A 94 -11.50 -18.55 -9.04
CA SER A 94 -12.75 -19.04 -8.47
C SER A 94 -13.90 -18.88 -9.49
N ASP A 95 -14.55 -19.98 -9.86
CA ASP A 95 -15.59 -20.00 -10.92
C ASP A 95 -16.97 -19.49 -10.47
N ASP A 96 -17.16 -19.21 -9.17
CA ASP A 96 -18.51 -19.13 -8.58
C ASP A 96 -19.12 -17.72 -8.50
N ARG A 97 -18.37 -16.63 -8.79
CA ARG A 97 -18.87 -15.25 -8.55
C ARG A 97 -18.32 -14.19 -9.49
N SER A 98 -18.99 -13.03 -9.50
CA SER A 98 -18.50 -11.80 -10.12
C SER A 98 -17.23 -11.28 -9.43
N TYR A 99 -16.08 -11.77 -9.87
CA TYR A 99 -14.75 -11.40 -9.35
C TYR A 99 -14.43 -9.90 -9.50
N ILE A 100 -15.14 -9.20 -10.38
CA ILE A 100 -14.91 -7.77 -10.66
C ILE A 100 -15.10 -6.95 -9.39
N ALA A 101 -16.12 -7.25 -8.58
CA ALA A 101 -16.37 -6.51 -7.34
C ALA A 101 -15.23 -6.68 -6.33
N ASP A 102 -14.71 -7.90 -6.16
CA ASP A 102 -13.58 -8.20 -5.28
C ASP A 102 -12.28 -7.52 -5.78
N VAL A 103 -12.05 -7.55 -7.09
CA VAL A 103 -10.88 -6.90 -7.71
C VAL A 103 -10.94 -5.38 -7.51
N VAL A 104 -12.08 -4.74 -7.74
CA VAL A 104 -12.25 -3.29 -7.51
C VAL A 104 -12.09 -2.95 -6.03
N ALA A 105 -12.67 -3.74 -5.14
CA ALA A 105 -12.55 -3.55 -3.68
C ALA A 105 -11.11 -3.63 -3.18
N PHE A 106 -10.22 -4.33 -3.91
CA PHE A 106 -8.78 -4.36 -3.66
C PHE A 106 -8.01 -3.22 -4.36
N PHE A 107 -8.33 -2.92 -5.62
CA PHE A 107 -7.57 -1.94 -6.40
C PHE A 107 -7.73 -0.50 -5.89
N VAL A 108 -8.92 -0.14 -5.42
CA VAL A 108 -9.17 1.19 -4.83
C VAL A 108 -8.21 1.48 -3.66
N PRO A 109 -8.16 0.65 -2.60
CA PRO A 109 -7.19 0.88 -1.53
C PRO A 109 -5.75 0.72 -2.02
N TYR A 110 -5.43 -0.20 -2.94
CA TYR A 110 -4.09 -0.32 -3.50
C TYR A 110 -3.54 1.01 -4.04
N PHE A 111 -4.31 1.74 -4.85
CA PHE A 111 -3.89 3.03 -5.38
C PHE A 111 -3.76 4.10 -4.30
N LEU A 112 -4.63 4.08 -3.29
CA LEU A 112 -4.53 4.98 -2.14
C LEU A 112 -3.22 4.75 -1.35
N TYR A 113 -2.84 3.49 -1.12
CA TYR A 113 -1.56 3.15 -0.49
C TYR A 113 -0.35 3.53 -1.37
N LEU A 114 -0.46 3.37 -2.69
CA LEU A 114 0.59 3.79 -3.62
C LEU A 114 0.78 5.30 -3.61
N PHE A 115 -0.30 6.08 -3.59
CA PHE A 115 -0.25 7.53 -3.51
C PHE A 115 0.37 7.99 -2.19
N PHE A 116 -0.05 7.39 -1.09
CA PHE A 116 0.55 7.62 0.23
C PHE A 116 2.07 7.35 0.22
N GLU A 117 2.50 6.22 -0.30
CA GLU A 117 3.91 5.85 -0.41
C GLU A 117 4.70 6.86 -1.26
N THR A 118 4.15 7.22 -2.42
CA THR A 118 4.74 8.21 -3.33
C THR A 118 4.97 9.55 -2.63
N PHE A 119 4.01 10.02 -1.82
CA PHE A 119 4.12 11.28 -1.09
C PHE A 119 5.35 11.29 -0.16
N PHE A 120 5.54 10.23 0.65
CA PHE A 120 6.69 10.12 1.55
C PHE A 120 8.01 9.94 0.82
N VAL A 121 8.02 9.21 -0.30
CA VAL A 121 9.24 9.04 -1.11
C VAL A 121 9.63 10.36 -1.79
N VAL A 122 8.67 11.12 -2.30
CA VAL A 122 8.94 12.44 -2.90
C VAL A 122 9.51 13.39 -1.85
N ASP A 123 8.96 13.40 -0.64
CA ASP A 123 9.49 14.16 0.50
C ASP A 123 10.94 13.74 0.82
N LEU A 124 11.21 12.43 0.87
CA LEU A 124 12.55 11.88 1.06
C LEU A 124 13.55 12.30 -0.02
N LEU A 125 13.10 12.43 -1.28
CA LEU A 125 13.93 12.87 -2.41
C LEU A 125 14.15 14.40 -2.42
N LYS A 126 13.20 15.19 -1.89
CA LYS A 126 13.31 16.65 -1.80
C LYS A 126 14.35 17.10 -0.78
N ASP A 127 14.37 16.48 0.40
CA ASP A 127 15.38 16.77 1.45
C ASP A 127 16.81 16.66 0.92
N LYS A 128 17.07 15.72 -0.02
CA LYS A 128 18.38 15.59 -0.66
C LYS A 128 18.77 16.82 -1.48
N LYS A 129 17.81 17.45 -2.15
CA LYS A 129 18.08 18.54 -3.11
C LYS A 129 18.54 19.81 -2.39
N GLU A 130 18.13 20.00 -1.14
CA GLU A 130 18.50 21.16 -0.30
C GLU A 130 19.87 20.98 0.39
N GLU A 131 20.31 19.75 0.70
CA GLU A 131 21.65 19.50 1.28
C GLU A 131 22.81 19.72 0.27
N THR A 132 22.51 19.74 -1.03
CA THR A 132 23.50 19.94 -2.11
C THR A 132 23.57 21.37 -2.67
N VAL A 133 22.85 22.33 -2.08
CA VAL A 133 22.82 23.75 -2.50
C VAL A 133 23.54 24.65 -1.51
#